data_AF-A0A1Y2EPR4-F1
#
_entry.id   AF-A0A1Y2EPR4-F1
#
_cell.length_a   1.000
_cell.length_b   1.000
_cell.length_c   1.000
_cell.angle_alpha   90.00
_cell.angle_beta   90.00
_cell.angle_gamma   90.00
#
_symmetry.space_group_name_H-M   'P 1'
#
loop_
_entity.id
_entity.type
_entity.pdbx_description
1 polymer ?
#
loop_
_entity_poly.entity_id
_entity_poly.type
_entity_poly.pdbx_seq_one_letter_code
_entity_poly.pdbx_strand_id
1 'polypeptide(L)'
;MALNTVKFVKIEDKDNIEGNENKENIEENGEKEEESMEFLKTYNDNVTVIEVKDNNVLMDSDKKIEKVENPISFKEQFINKRVYAVGVSTGISMIGFNLFCSFFVLNNTSENKNQNSIIEYVKRSPVMMTLVIGLISPVLEEFVFRRLIFGYLRKYSAVLAYSFSCLLFTLSHFGFSYHLVHDELIYFPIYLFLSIQLTVAYDIDKCILASIIAHIINNILSIIEIIFIVL
;
A
#
# COMPACT_ATOMS: atom_id res chain seq x y z
N MET A 1 18.48 -31.60 15.47
CA MET A 1 19.87 -31.08 15.34
C MET A 1 20.46 -31.64 14.06
N ALA A 2 21.15 -30.80 13.28
CA ALA A 2 21.69 -30.99 11.91
C ALA A 2 20.63 -30.91 10.79
N LEU A 3 20.36 -29.75 10.17
CA LEU A 3 21.14 -28.92 9.21
C LEU A 3 21.16 -29.51 7.77
N ASN A 4 20.17 -29.13 6.96
CA ASN A 4 20.26 -29.22 5.50
C ASN A 4 20.87 -27.93 4.95
N THR A 5 22.16 -27.99 4.60
CA THR A 5 22.88 -26.97 3.86
C THR A 5 22.49 -26.98 2.38
N VAL A 6 21.93 -25.87 1.91
CA VAL A 6 21.74 -25.56 0.49
C VAL A 6 23.12 -25.23 -0.12
N LYS A 7 23.60 -26.02 -1.08
CA LYS A 7 24.76 -25.68 -1.91
C LYS A 7 24.27 -25.02 -3.19
N PHE A 8 24.60 -23.74 -3.35
CA PHE A 8 24.52 -23.03 -4.61
C PHE A 8 25.72 -23.45 -5.48
N VAL A 9 25.46 -24.02 -6.66
CA VAL A 9 26.51 -24.27 -7.66
C VAL A 9 26.39 -23.20 -8.74
N LYS A 10 27.44 -22.40 -8.83
CA LYS A 10 27.71 -21.41 -9.87
C LYS A 10 28.23 -22.17 -11.09
N ILE A 11 27.59 -22.03 -12.25
CA ILE A 11 28.13 -22.54 -13.51
C ILE A 11 28.60 -21.31 -14.30
N GLU A 12 29.92 -21.17 -14.38
CA GLU A 12 30.59 -20.33 -15.38
C GLU A 12 31.11 -21.30 -16.43
N ASP A 13 30.55 -21.24 -17.64
CA ASP A 13 31.11 -21.90 -18.81
C ASP A 13 32.28 -21.08 -19.35
N LYS A 14 33.43 -21.73 -19.51
CA LYS A 14 34.47 -21.31 -20.45
C LYS A 14 35.09 -22.53 -21.09
N ASP A 15 34.82 -22.65 -22.39
CA ASP A 15 35.61 -23.39 -23.35
C ASP A 15 37.09 -23.02 -23.22
N ASN A 16 37.98 -24.00 -23.37
CA ASN A 16 39.03 -23.81 -24.37
C ASN A 16 39.63 -25.14 -24.85
N ILE A 17 39.67 -25.21 -26.17
CA ILE A 17 40.19 -26.25 -27.06
C ILE A 17 41.71 -26.16 -27.11
N GLU A 18 42.38 -27.31 -27.26
CA GLU A 18 43.62 -27.53 -28.02
C GLU A 18 44.03 -28.99 -27.77
N GLY A 19 44.26 -29.88 -28.73
CA GLY A 19 44.43 -29.81 -30.17
C GLY A 19 45.11 -31.12 -30.61
N ASN A 20 45.17 -31.34 -31.91
CA ASN A 20 46.05 -32.26 -32.63
C ASN A 20 45.55 -33.69 -32.96
N GLU A 21 45.27 -33.86 -34.26
CA GLU A 21 45.59 -35.00 -35.10
C GLU A 21 45.35 -36.42 -34.54
N ASN A 22 44.26 -37.06 -34.95
CA ASN A 22 44.29 -38.21 -35.87
C ASN A 22 42.91 -38.84 -36.06
N LYS A 23 42.79 -39.51 -37.20
CA LYS A 23 41.61 -40.17 -37.78
C LYS A 23 40.85 -41.07 -36.81
N GLU A 24 39.55 -41.14 -37.09
CA GLU A 24 38.50 -42.00 -36.52
C GLU A 24 37.69 -41.35 -35.39
N ASN A 25 36.40 -41.21 -35.70
CA ASN A 25 35.23 -41.01 -34.84
C ASN A 25 34.58 -39.62 -34.89
N ILE A 26 33.26 -39.68 -35.15
CA ILE A 26 32.18 -38.79 -34.68
C ILE A 26 31.62 -37.83 -35.74
N GLU A 27 30.77 -38.37 -36.62
CA GLU A 27 29.71 -37.68 -37.39
C GLU A 27 28.64 -37.01 -36.48
N GLU A 28 28.95 -36.67 -35.22
CA GLU A 28 27.97 -36.38 -34.16
C GLU A 28 28.08 -34.97 -33.56
N ASN A 29 28.99 -34.12 -34.07
CA ASN A 29 29.22 -32.75 -33.58
C ASN A 29 28.71 -31.63 -34.51
N GLY A 30 28.19 -31.95 -35.70
CA GLY A 30 27.55 -30.96 -36.59
C GLY A 30 26.08 -30.68 -36.28
N GLU A 31 25.37 -31.65 -35.68
CA GLU A 31 23.92 -31.53 -35.43
C GLU A 31 23.59 -30.78 -34.12
N LYS A 32 24.46 -30.83 -33.11
CA LYS A 32 24.17 -30.27 -31.76
C LYS A 32 24.31 -28.75 -31.67
N GLU A 33 25.12 -28.12 -32.53
CA GLU A 33 25.29 -26.66 -32.54
C GLU A 33 24.16 -25.94 -33.29
N GLU A 34 23.54 -26.57 -34.30
CA GLU A 34 22.31 -26.05 -34.93
C GLU A 34 21.09 -26.19 -34.00
N GLU A 35 20.97 -27.32 -33.28
CA GLU A 35 19.84 -27.60 -32.38
C GLU A 35 19.80 -26.64 -31.17
N SER A 36 20.96 -26.25 -30.63
CA SER A 36 21.06 -25.33 -29.49
C SER A 36 20.82 -23.87 -29.86
N MET A 37 21.21 -23.43 -31.06
CA MET A 37 20.92 -22.09 -31.57
C MET A 37 19.47 -21.93 -32.09
N GLU A 38 18.84 -23.01 -32.52
CA GLU A 38 17.41 -23.06 -32.85
C GLU A 38 16.53 -23.07 -31.59
N PHE A 39 16.96 -23.78 -30.53
CA PHE A 39 16.29 -23.79 -29.23
C PHE A 39 16.27 -22.41 -28.56
N LEU A 40 17.38 -21.66 -28.61
CA LEU A 40 17.49 -20.33 -28.01
C LEU A 40 16.76 -19.23 -28.79
N LYS A 41 16.61 -19.36 -30.12
CA LYS A 41 15.74 -18.45 -30.91
C LYS A 41 14.25 -18.71 -30.68
N THR A 42 13.85 -19.96 -30.48
CA THR A 42 12.43 -20.32 -30.28
C THR A 42 11.93 -19.93 -28.89
N TYR A 43 12.79 -19.97 -27.87
CA TYR A 43 12.41 -19.65 -26.49
C TYR A 43 12.07 -18.16 -26.25
N ASN A 44 12.56 -17.25 -27.08
CA ASN A 44 12.44 -15.82 -26.82
C ASN A 44 11.36 -15.08 -27.63
N ASP A 45 10.63 -15.73 -28.53
CA ASP A 45 9.67 -15.05 -29.41
C ASP A 45 8.21 -15.55 -29.37
N ASN A 46 7.86 -16.62 -28.65
CA ASN A 46 6.47 -17.12 -28.64
C ASN A 46 6.00 -17.67 -27.27
N VAL A 47 6.02 -16.83 -26.22
CA VAL A 47 5.14 -17.09 -25.06
C VAL A 47 3.70 -16.72 -25.46
N THR A 48 3.12 -17.60 -26.26
CA THR A 48 1.68 -17.70 -26.54
C THR A 48 1.11 -18.85 -25.72
N VAL A 49 0.07 -18.51 -24.97
CA VAL A 49 -0.85 -19.32 -24.16
C VAL A 49 -0.98 -20.78 -24.58
N ILE A 50 -0.67 -21.73 -23.68
CA ILE A 50 -1.02 -23.14 -23.86
C ILE A 50 -2.31 -23.43 -23.09
N GLU A 51 -3.38 -23.62 -23.87
CA GLU A 51 -4.61 -24.27 -23.47
C GLU A 51 -4.37 -25.79 -23.51
N VAL A 52 -4.54 -26.50 -22.39
CA VAL A 52 -4.51 -27.98 -22.34
C VAL A 52 -5.93 -28.47 -22.06
N LYS A 53 -6.51 -29.22 -22.99
CA LYS A 53 -7.79 -29.93 -22.83
C LYS A 53 -7.60 -31.44 -22.87
N ASP A 54 -8.36 -32.08 -21.97
CA ASP A 54 -8.87 -33.46 -21.90
C ASP A 54 -8.21 -34.38 -20.85
N ASN A 55 -8.92 -35.11 -19.98
CA ASN A 55 -10.31 -35.11 -19.51
C ASN A 55 -10.37 -35.87 -18.17
N ASN A 56 -11.34 -35.51 -17.33
CA ASN A 56 -11.78 -36.18 -16.08
C ASN A 56 -10.97 -35.92 -14.79
N VAL A 57 -11.08 -34.70 -14.27
CA VAL A 57 -11.20 -34.51 -12.82
C VAL A 57 -12.38 -33.58 -12.56
N LEU A 58 -13.46 -34.13 -12.02
CA LEU A 58 -14.57 -33.36 -11.48
C LEU A 58 -14.03 -32.51 -10.32
N MET A 59 -13.87 -31.20 -10.51
CA MET A 59 -13.67 -30.25 -9.42
C MET A 59 -14.45 -28.96 -9.66
N ASP A 60 -15.60 -28.91 -8.99
CA ASP A 60 -16.19 -27.78 -8.28
C ASP A 60 -16.23 -26.42 -9.01
N SER A 61 -17.33 -26.20 -9.70
CA SER A 61 -17.70 -24.95 -10.35
C SER A 61 -18.19 -23.92 -9.31
N ASP A 62 -17.31 -23.37 -8.48
CA ASP A 62 -17.65 -22.24 -7.60
C ASP A 62 -16.45 -21.37 -7.17
N LYS A 63 -15.40 -21.30 -7.99
CA LYS A 63 -14.31 -20.33 -7.76
C LYS A 63 -14.56 -19.04 -8.53
N LYS A 64 -15.13 -18.04 -7.84
CA LYS A 64 -15.13 -16.63 -8.26
C LYS A 64 -13.71 -16.26 -8.71
N ILE A 65 -13.52 -15.98 -10.00
CA ILE A 65 -12.27 -15.43 -10.53
C ILE A 65 -12.13 -14.03 -9.94
N GLU A 66 -11.31 -13.88 -8.90
CA GLU A 66 -10.90 -12.58 -8.39
C GLU A 66 -10.18 -11.86 -9.53
N LYS A 67 -10.80 -10.77 -10.02
CA LYS A 67 -10.20 -9.89 -11.02
C LYS A 67 -8.89 -9.37 -10.41
N VAL A 68 -7.75 -9.86 -10.89
CA VAL A 68 -6.43 -9.33 -10.50
C VAL A 68 -6.29 -7.97 -11.18
N GLU A 69 -6.92 -6.93 -10.61
CA GLU A 69 -6.69 -5.55 -11.02
C GLU A 69 -5.21 -5.23 -10.74
N ASN A 70 -4.45 -4.98 -11.81
CA ASN A 70 -3.07 -4.57 -11.69
C ASN A 70 -3.00 -3.24 -10.94
N PRO A 71 -2.07 -3.08 -9.97
CA PRO A 71 -1.93 -1.85 -9.23
C PRO A 71 -1.57 -0.69 -10.17
N ILE A 72 -2.19 0.47 -9.98
CA ILE A 72 -1.96 1.66 -10.82
C ILE A 72 -0.54 2.18 -10.59
N SER A 73 0.21 2.43 -11.68
CA SER A 73 1.58 2.93 -11.57
C SER A 73 1.62 4.36 -10.97
N PHE A 74 2.72 4.73 -10.30
CA PHE A 74 2.79 6.00 -9.56
C PHE A 74 2.47 7.24 -10.41
N LYS A 75 2.92 7.28 -11.67
CA LYS A 75 2.65 8.41 -12.57
C LYS A 75 1.20 8.41 -13.06
N GLU A 76 0.64 7.23 -13.32
CA GLU A 76 -0.75 7.08 -13.76
C GLU A 76 -1.75 7.53 -12.69
N GLN A 77 -1.37 7.50 -11.41
CA GLN A 77 -2.23 7.96 -10.31
C GLN A 77 -2.71 9.40 -10.53
N PHE A 78 -1.85 10.27 -11.05
CA PHE A 78 -2.17 11.69 -11.25
C PHE A 78 -3.11 11.94 -12.44
N ILE A 79 -3.24 10.98 -13.36
CA ILE A 79 -4.05 11.09 -14.58
C ILE A 79 -5.40 10.38 -14.39
N ASN A 80 -5.41 9.30 -13.62
CA ASN A 80 -6.58 8.45 -13.49
C ASN A 80 -7.68 9.11 -12.64
N LYS A 81 -8.82 9.45 -13.28
CA LYS A 81 -9.99 10.05 -12.62
C LYS A 81 -10.54 9.19 -11.47
N ARG A 82 -10.42 7.85 -11.54
CA ARG A 82 -10.85 6.94 -10.46
C ARG A 82 -10.13 7.26 -9.15
N VAL A 83 -8.85 7.59 -9.20
CA VAL A 83 -8.03 7.91 -8.01
C VAL A 83 -8.60 9.12 -7.27
N TYR A 84 -8.95 10.17 -8.02
CA TYR A 84 -9.60 11.35 -7.46
C TYR A 84 -11.01 11.05 -6.95
N ALA A 85 -11.79 10.24 -7.67
CA ALA A 85 -13.13 9.86 -7.23
C ALA A 85 -13.09 9.06 -5.92
N VAL A 86 -12.17 8.10 -5.78
CA VAL A 86 -11.96 7.35 -4.54
C VAL A 86 -11.52 8.29 -3.43
N GLY A 87 -10.49 9.11 -3.65
CA GLY A 87 -9.99 10.04 -2.62
C GLY A 87 -11.06 11.04 -2.14
N VAL A 88 -11.81 11.65 -3.05
CA VAL A 88 -12.88 12.60 -2.72
C VAL A 88 -14.04 11.90 -2.01
N SER A 89 -14.49 10.73 -2.49
CA SER A 89 -15.58 9.99 -1.85
C SER A 89 -15.20 9.50 -0.45
N THR A 90 -13.96 9.06 -0.24
CA THR A 90 -13.44 8.73 1.10
C THR A 90 -13.40 9.97 1.98
N GLY A 91 -12.90 11.11 1.50
CA GLY A 91 -12.91 12.37 2.25
C GLY A 91 -14.31 12.79 2.69
N ILE A 92 -15.30 12.72 1.78
CA ILE A 92 -16.70 13.01 2.11
C ILE A 92 -17.24 12.03 3.17
N SER A 93 -16.89 10.74 3.06
CA SER A 93 -17.30 9.72 4.03
C SER A 93 -16.71 9.99 5.42
N MET A 94 -15.45 10.43 5.50
CA MET A 94 -14.81 10.84 6.76
C MET A 94 -15.52 12.03 7.39
N ILE A 95 -15.87 13.05 6.59
CA ILE A 95 -16.61 14.22 7.06
C ILE A 95 -17.98 13.81 7.63
N GLY A 96 -18.72 12.98 6.90
CA GLY A 96 -20.02 12.47 7.37
C GLY A 96 -19.91 11.70 8.69
N PHE A 97 -18.85 10.90 8.84
CA PHE A 97 -18.58 10.19 10.10
C PHE A 97 -18.22 11.14 11.24
N ASN A 98 -17.38 12.16 11.00
CA ASN A 98 -17.06 13.17 12.00
C ASN A 98 -18.31 13.91 12.48
N LEU A 99 -19.19 14.35 11.55
CA LEU A 99 -20.46 14.99 11.90
C LEU A 99 -21.39 14.06 12.70
N PHE A 100 -21.44 12.78 12.33
CA PHE A 100 -22.19 11.77 13.08
C PHE A 100 -21.63 11.61 14.50
N CYS A 101 -20.32 11.46 14.65
CA CYS A 101 -19.68 11.39 15.96
C CYS A 101 -19.92 12.65 16.78
N SER A 102 -19.80 13.84 16.19
CA SER A 102 -20.12 15.10 16.87
C SER A 102 -21.56 15.11 17.37
N PHE A 103 -22.54 14.67 16.57
CA PHE A 103 -23.94 14.59 16.98
C PHE A 103 -24.15 13.69 18.22
N PHE A 104 -23.49 12.53 18.26
CA PHE A 104 -23.62 11.58 19.38
C PHE A 104 -22.75 11.95 20.61
N VAL A 105 -21.59 12.56 20.39
CA VAL A 105 -20.58 12.89 21.42
C VAL A 105 -20.85 14.26 22.07
N LEU A 106 -21.72 15.11 21.52
CA LEU A 106 -22.12 16.44 22.06
C LEU A 106 -22.60 16.46 23.53
N ASN A 107 -22.76 15.29 24.18
CA ASN A 107 -23.07 15.18 25.61
C ASN A 107 -21.83 14.95 26.52
N ASN A 108 -20.63 14.78 25.97
CA ASN A 108 -19.39 14.55 26.72
C ASN A 108 -18.32 15.59 26.34
N THR A 109 -18.07 16.54 27.24
CA THR A 109 -17.12 17.65 27.09
C THR A 109 -15.68 17.23 27.44
N SER A 110 -15.22 16.07 26.99
CA SER A 110 -13.80 15.73 27.14
C SER A 110 -13.00 16.55 26.12
N GLU A 111 -12.08 17.40 26.55
CA GLU A 111 -11.25 18.18 25.63
C GLU A 111 -10.15 17.31 25.02
N ASN A 112 -10.04 17.30 23.69
CA ASN A 112 -8.92 16.69 22.99
C ASN A 112 -7.70 17.64 23.03
N LYS A 113 -6.64 17.27 23.74
CA LYS A 113 -5.44 18.13 23.87
C LYS A 113 -4.67 18.34 22.57
N ASN A 114 -4.65 17.35 21.70
CA ASN A 114 -4.07 17.50 20.36
C ASN A 114 -4.82 18.62 19.63
N GLN A 115 -6.15 18.59 19.70
CA GLN A 115 -7.00 19.64 19.12
C GLN A 115 -6.76 21.01 19.76
N ASN A 116 -6.66 21.11 21.09
CA ASN A 116 -6.37 22.38 21.77
C ASN A 116 -5.02 22.98 21.36
N SER A 117 -3.99 22.14 21.23
CA SER A 117 -2.66 22.58 20.79
C SER A 117 -2.70 23.11 19.35
N ILE A 118 -3.39 22.39 18.47
CA ILE A 118 -3.59 22.81 17.07
C ILE A 118 -4.36 24.13 17.03
N ILE A 119 -5.42 24.29 17.82
CA ILE A 119 -6.19 25.55 17.92
C ILE A 119 -5.26 26.72 18.25
N GLU A 120 -4.45 26.61 19.31
CA GLU A 120 -3.52 27.67 19.73
C GLU A 120 -2.50 28.00 18.64
N TYR A 121 -1.95 27.01 17.95
CA TYR A 121 -1.02 27.26 16.84
C TYR A 121 -1.71 27.91 15.63
N VAL A 122 -2.94 27.51 15.31
CA VAL A 122 -3.73 28.12 14.23
C VAL A 122 -4.06 29.57 14.56
N LYS A 123 -4.37 29.91 15.83
CA LYS A 123 -4.56 31.32 16.25
C LYS A 123 -3.32 32.17 15.95
N ARG A 124 -2.14 31.60 16.17
CA ARG A 124 -0.86 32.31 16.04
C ARG A 124 -0.36 32.39 14.59
N SER A 125 -0.57 31.35 13.80
CA SER A 125 -0.03 31.27 12.44
C SER A 125 -0.92 30.42 11.53
N PRO A 126 -2.11 30.92 11.12
CA PRO A 126 -3.10 30.12 10.40
C PRO A 126 -2.55 29.59 9.07
N VAL A 127 -1.87 30.43 8.29
CA VAL A 127 -1.31 30.04 6.99
C VAL A 127 -0.25 28.94 7.13
N MET A 128 0.67 29.07 8.08
CA MET A 128 1.72 28.06 8.30
C MET A 128 1.10 26.73 8.75
N MET A 129 0.11 26.78 9.64
CA MET A 129 -0.57 25.59 10.13
C MET A 129 -1.37 24.89 9.04
N THR A 130 -2.03 25.64 8.15
CA THR A 130 -2.68 25.07 6.96
C THR A 130 -1.69 24.34 6.06
N LEU A 131 -0.50 24.90 5.82
CA LEU A 131 0.51 24.24 5.00
C LEU A 131 1.06 22.96 5.66
N VAL A 132 1.41 23.04 6.95
CA VAL A 132 2.01 21.92 7.66
C VAL A 132 0.99 20.82 7.95
N ILE A 133 -0.07 21.11 8.71
CA ILE A 133 -1.05 20.10 9.13
C ILE A 133 -2.05 19.76 8.01
N GLY A 134 -2.40 20.73 7.18
CA GLY A 134 -3.38 20.54 6.11
C GLY A 134 -2.82 19.85 4.87
N LEU A 135 -1.51 19.98 4.57
CA LEU A 135 -0.92 19.47 3.34
C LEU A 135 0.29 18.56 3.58
N ILE A 136 1.32 19.04 4.29
CA ILE A 136 2.60 18.32 4.40
C ILE A 136 2.47 17.07 5.27
N SER A 137 1.87 17.19 6.47
CA SER A 137 1.70 16.08 7.40
C SER A 137 0.88 14.93 6.79
N PRO A 138 -0.30 15.16 6.16
CA PRO A 138 -1.04 14.11 5.46
C PRO A 138 -0.19 13.32 4.47
N VAL A 139 0.61 14.02 3.65
CA VAL A 139 1.49 13.35 2.68
C VAL A 139 2.50 12.45 3.38
N LEU A 140 3.20 12.95 4.39
CA LEU A 140 4.19 12.18 5.14
C LEU A 140 3.58 10.99 5.87
N GLU A 141 2.42 11.18 6.49
CA GLU A 141 1.70 10.13 7.21
C GLU A 141 1.26 9.01 6.26
N GLU A 142 0.69 9.34 5.10
CA GLU A 142 0.30 8.32 4.12
C GLU A 142 1.51 7.57 3.55
N PHE A 143 2.66 8.23 3.38
CA PHE A 143 3.92 7.54 3.03
C PHE A 143 4.34 6.54 4.10
N VAL A 144 4.32 6.93 5.37
CA VAL A 144 4.74 6.07 6.49
C VAL A 144 3.74 4.92 6.68
N PHE A 145 2.47 5.22 6.87
CA PHE A 145 1.49 4.22 7.30
C PHE A 145 0.98 3.36 6.15
N ARG A 146 0.77 3.92 4.94
CA ARG A 146 0.25 3.15 3.80
C ARG A 146 1.35 2.59 2.93
N ARG A 147 2.29 3.43 2.50
CA ARG A 147 3.32 2.96 1.56
C ARG A 147 4.35 2.06 2.24
N LEU A 148 4.88 2.47 3.39
CA LEU A 148 5.90 1.71 4.11
C LEU A 148 5.29 0.57 4.95
N ILE A 149 4.52 0.90 5.99
CA ILE A 149 4.03 -0.11 6.95
C ILE A 149 3.04 -1.07 6.30
N PHE A 150 1.92 -0.56 5.78
CA PHE A 150 0.91 -1.41 5.13
C PHE A 150 1.49 -2.12 3.91
N GLY A 151 2.19 -1.38 3.02
CA GLY A 151 2.78 -1.93 1.80
C GLY A 151 3.77 -3.07 2.06
N TYR A 152 4.56 -2.99 3.14
CA TYR A 152 5.45 -4.07 3.55
C TYR A 152 4.67 -5.28 4.10
N LEU A 153 3.77 -5.06 5.06
CA LEU A 153 3.05 -6.13 5.75
C LEU A 153 2.04 -6.86 4.84
N ARG A 154 1.51 -6.16 3.83
CA ARG A 154 0.52 -6.74 2.89
C ARG A 154 1.07 -7.92 2.09
N LYS A 155 2.41 -8.01 1.95
CA LYS A 155 3.11 -9.15 1.34
C LYS A 155 2.97 -10.44 2.15
N TYR A 156 2.75 -10.33 3.46
CA TYR A 156 2.64 -11.46 4.38
C TYR A 156 1.19 -11.76 4.75
N SER A 157 0.39 -10.73 5.08
CA SER A 157 -1.02 -10.90 5.45
C SER A 157 -1.80 -9.59 5.30
N ALA A 158 -3.01 -9.69 4.75
CA ALA A 158 -3.95 -8.57 4.71
C ALA A 158 -4.32 -8.13 6.13
N VAL A 159 -4.68 -9.07 7.00
CA VAL A 159 -5.10 -8.80 8.37
C VAL A 159 -3.98 -8.07 9.12
N LEU A 160 -2.75 -8.57 9.02
CA LEU A 160 -1.59 -7.95 9.68
C LEU A 160 -1.34 -6.52 9.17
N ALA A 161 -1.44 -6.30 7.86
CA ALA A 161 -1.27 -4.99 7.26
C ALA A 161 -2.30 -3.98 7.76
N TYR A 162 -3.59 -4.36 7.74
CA TYR A 162 -4.67 -3.51 8.26
C TYR A 162 -4.49 -3.23 9.76
N SER A 163 -4.25 -4.27 10.56
CA SER A 163 -4.11 -4.11 12.01
C SER A 163 -2.97 -3.15 12.37
N PHE A 164 -1.77 -3.34 11.85
CA PHE A 164 -0.63 -2.49 12.22
C PHE A 164 -0.69 -1.10 11.60
N SER A 165 -1.10 -0.99 10.33
CA SER A 165 -1.27 0.31 9.66
C SER A 165 -2.30 1.17 10.38
N CYS A 166 -3.44 0.60 10.76
CA CYS A 166 -4.48 1.33 11.46
C CYS A 166 -4.12 1.64 12.91
N LEU A 167 -3.66 0.64 13.67
CA LEU A 167 -3.35 0.85 15.09
C LEU A 167 -2.22 1.85 15.28
N LEU A 168 -1.14 1.78 14.50
CA LEU A 168 -0.01 2.71 14.66
C LEU A 168 -0.39 4.13 14.26
N PHE A 169 -1.18 4.30 13.19
CA PHE A 169 -1.71 5.62 12.80
C PHE A 169 -2.62 6.18 13.90
N THR A 170 -3.52 5.37 14.43
CA THR A 170 -4.40 5.79 15.51
C THR A 170 -3.60 6.22 16.73
N LEU A 171 -2.65 5.39 17.17
CA LEU A 171 -1.82 5.67 18.34
C LEU A 171 -0.90 6.88 18.17
N SER A 172 -0.48 7.23 16.94
CA SER A 172 0.35 8.41 16.70
C SER A 172 -0.38 9.74 16.97
N HIS A 173 -1.70 9.71 17.08
CA HIS A 173 -2.53 10.89 17.37
C HIS A 173 -2.77 11.14 18.87
N PHE A 174 -2.21 10.29 19.73
CA PHE A 174 -2.35 10.37 21.19
C PHE A 174 -1.07 10.89 21.84
N GLY A 175 -1.23 11.71 22.88
CA GLY A 175 -0.14 12.07 23.79
C GLY A 175 0.06 10.98 24.84
N PHE A 176 1.24 10.35 24.89
CA PHE A 176 1.56 9.32 25.90
C PHE A 176 1.91 9.89 27.28
N SER A 177 1.18 10.90 27.75
CA SER A 177 1.35 11.46 29.09
C SER A 177 0.44 10.74 30.10
N TYR A 178 1.02 10.11 31.12
CA TYR A 178 0.35 9.23 32.10
C TYR A 178 -0.95 9.78 32.72
N HIS A 179 -1.07 11.10 32.89
CA HIS A 179 -2.24 11.72 33.51
C HIS A 179 -3.43 11.94 32.56
N LEU A 180 -3.27 11.67 31.25
CA LEU A 180 -4.17 12.19 30.20
C LEU A 180 -4.68 11.12 29.25
N VAL A 181 -4.15 9.89 29.35
CA VAL A 181 -4.54 8.78 28.48
C VAL A 181 -6.03 8.48 28.59
N HIS A 182 -6.63 8.63 29.77
CA HIS A 182 -8.07 8.35 29.97
C HIS A 182 -8.99 9.30 29.20
N ASP A 183 -8.68 10.60 29.18
CA ASP A 183 -9.52 11.60 28.52
C ASP A 183 -9.34 11.58 26.99
N GLU A 184 -8.15 11.20 26.51
CA GLU A 184 -7.91 11.10 25.07
C GLU A 184 -8.51 9.81 24.50
N LEU A 185 -8.55 8.70 25.24
CA LEU A 185 -8.97 7.38 24.75
C LEU A 185 -10.39 7.35 24.16
N ILE A 186 -11.26 8.29 24.56
CA ILE A 186 -12.59 8.45 23.97
C ILE A 186 -12.55 8.75 22.46
N TYR A 187 -11.45 9.34 21.98
CA TYR A 187 -11.21 9.63 20.56
C TYR A 187 -10.59 8.45 19.80
N PHE A 188 -10.21 7.36 20.48
CA PHE A 188 -9.61 6.19 19.84
C PHE A 188 -10.49 5.57 18.75
N PRO A 189 -11.81 5.35 18.97
CA PRO A 189 -12.67 4.82 17.92
C PRO A 189 -12.75 5.75 16.70
N ILE A 190 -12.69 7.06 16.91
CA ILE A 190 -12.75 8.06 15.83
C ILE A 190 -11.50 7.96 14.96
N TYR A 191 -10.32 8.08 15.57
CA TYR A 191 -9.05 7.96 14.85
C TYR A 191 -8.84 6.58 14.22
N LEU A 192 -9.34 5.51 14.83
CA LEU A 192 -9.31 4.16 14.26
C LEU A 192 -10.16 4.07 13.00
N PHE A 193 -11.38 4.61 13.03
CA PHE A 193 -12.26 4.60 11.87
C PHE A 193 -11.69 5.41 10.70
N LEU A 194 -11.16 6.61 10.99
CA LEU A 194 -10.50 7.44 9.97
C LEU A 194 -9.30 6.70 9.36
N SER A 195 -8.48 6.04 10.17
CA SER A 195 -7.36 5.27 9.63
C SER A 195 -7.79 4.06 8.80
N ILE A 196 -8.90 3.40 9.15
CA ILE A 196 -9.45 2.31 8.35
C ILE A 196 -9.88 2.85 6.98
N GLN A 197 -10.60 3.96 6.93
CA GLN A 197 -11.05 4.58 5.67
C GLN A 197 -9.88 4.94 4.76
N LEU A 198 -8.84 5.58 5.31
CA LEU A 198 -7.61 5.91 4.57
C LEU A 198 -6.88 4.64 4.07
N THR A 199 -6.84 3.59 4.90
CA THR A 199 -6.23 2.31 4.51
C THR A 199 -7.02 1.63 3.39
N VAL A 200 -8.35 1.65 3.45
CA VAL A 200 -9.23 1.11 2.39
C VAL A 200 -9.04 1.90 1.09
N ALA A 201 -9.04 3.24 1.15
CA ALA A 201 -8.81 4.08 -0.03
C ALA A 201 -7.47 3.79 -0.72
N TYR A 202 -6.43 3.51 0.06
CA TYR A 202 -5.15 3.04 -0.46
C TYR A 202 -5.24 1.62 -1.03
N ASP A 203 -5.87 0.68 -0.31
CA ASP A 203 -5.83 -0.75 -0.62
C ASP A 203 -6.59 -1.13 -1.89
N ILE A 204 -7.69 -0.44 -2.20
CA ILE A 204 -8.55 -0.69 -3.38
C ILE A 204 -7.72 -0.71 -4.67
N ASP A 205 -6.88 0.31 -4.87
CA ASP A 205 -6.12 0.51 -6.11
C ASP A 205 -4.59 0.51 -5.90
N LYS A 206 -4.13 0.28 -4.66
CA LYS A 206 -2.73 0.50 -4.22
C LYS A 206 -2.23 1.91 -4.53
N CYS A 207 -3.13 2.87 -4.46
CA CYS A 207 -2.89 4.26 -4.81
C CYS A 207 -2.70 5.11 -3.57
N ILE A 208 -1.46 5.58 -3.36
CA ILE A 208 -1.17 6.52 -2.27
C ILE A 208 -1.85 7.86 -2.50
N LEU A 209 -2.01 8.29 -3.76
CA LEU A 209 -2.64 9.57 -4.06
C LEU A 209 -4.11 9.62 -3.61
N ALA A 210 -4.86 8.51 -3.70
CA ALA A 210 -6.25 8.46 -3.25
C ALA A 210 -6.37 8.72 -1.75
N SER A 211 -5.53 8.06 -0.94
CA SER A 211 -5.54 8.25 0.52
C SER A 211 -4.99 9.63 0.91
N ILE A 212 -3.97 10.16 0.22
CA ILE A 212 -3.47 11.54 0.40
C ILE A 212 -4.59 12.56 0.18
N ILE A 213 -5.35 12.45 -0.92
CA ILE A 213 -6.45 13.37 -1.22
C ILE A 213 -7.50 13.32 -0.11
N ALA A 214 -7.92 12.12 0.30
CA ALA A 214 -8.91 11.95 1.37
C ALA A 214 -8.44 12.59 2.69
N HIS A 215 -7.17 12.37 3.05
CA HIS A 215 -6.57 12.89 4.26
C HIS A 215 -6.44 14.43 4.22
N ILE A 216 -5.96 15.00 3.11
CA ILE A 216 -5.89 16.46 2.92
C ILE A 216 -7.29 17.08 3.04
N ILE A 217 -8.31 16.50 2.41
CA ILE A 217 -9.69 17.01 2.51
C ILE A 217 -10.14 17.06 3.96
N ASN A 218 -9.93 15.98 4.71
CA ASN A 218 -10.31 15.91 6.13
C ASN A 218 -9.57 16.97 6.96
N ASN A 219 -8.24 17.08 6.82
CA ASN A 219 -7.45 18.01 7.63
C ASN A 219 -7.68 19.48 7.25
N ILE A 220 -7.85 19.80 5.97
CA ILE A 220 -8.17 21.17 5.55
C ILE A 220 -9.53 21.59 6.09
N LEU A 221 -10.54 20.71 6.07
CA LEU A 221 -11.84 21.03 6.65
C LEU A 221 -11.74 21.27 8.16
N SER A 222 -11.04 20.40 8.90
CA SER A 222 -10.82 20.60 10.34
C SER A 222 -10.11 21.92 10.64
N ILE A 223 -9.14 22.33 9.83
CA ILE A 223 -8.47 23.64 10.00
C ILE A 223 -9.43 24.79 9.69
N ILE A 224 -10.28 24.68 8.65
CA ILE A 224 -11.30 25.69 8.33
C ILE A 224 -12.28 25.85 9.50
N GLU A 225 -12.74 24.75 10.10
CA GLU A 225 -13.61 24.76 11.28
C GLU A 225 -12.93 25.48 12.45
N ILE A 226 -11.66 25.18 12.72
CA ILE A 226 -10.87 25.85 13.76
C ILE A 226 -10.75 27.35 13.48
N ILE A 227 -10.43 27.75 12.24
CA ILE A 227 -10.31 29.16 11.84
C ILE A 227 -11.65 29.88 12.07
N PHE A 228 -12.77 29.27 11.71
CA PHE A 228 -14.11 29.84 11.91
C PHE A 228 -14.51 29.99 13.39
N ILE A 229 -14.01 29.11 14.27
CA ILE A 229 -14.25 29.19 15.71
C ILE A 229 -13.37 30.25 16.37
N VAL A 230 -12.16 30.46 15.87
CA VAL A 230 -11.13 31.30 16.48
C VAL A 230 -11.18 32.76 16.04
N LEU A 231 -11.58 33.04 14.80
CA LEU A 231 -11.67 34.39 14.22
C LEU A 231 -13.10 34.93 14.28
#